data_AF-A0A5C0SCU9-F1
#
_entry.id   AF-A0A5C0SCU9-F1
#
_cell.length_a   1.000
_cell.length_b   1.000
_cell.length_c   1.000
_cell.angle_alpha   90.00
_cell.angle_beta   90.00
_cell.angle_gamma   90.00
#
_symmetry.space_group_name_H-M   'P 1'
#
loop_
_entity.id
_entity.type
_entity.pdbx_description
1 polymer ?
#
loop_
_entity_poly.entity_id
_entity_poly.type
_entity_poly.pdbx_seq_one_letter_code
_entity_poly.pdbx_strand_id
1 'polypeptide(L)' 'MDNIHEINLKIQRLRKKLHKLIDEKNDNLNPEIIKISQMLDILLNEYYKIQKEKK' A
#
# COMPACT_ATOMS: atom_id res chain seq x y z
N MET A 1 -6.00 -16.73 -10.65
CA MET A 1 -4.93 -16.33 -9.72
C MET A 1 -5.60 -15.85 -8.45
N ASP A 2 -5.04 -16.17 -7.28
CA ASP A 2 -5.69 -15.94 -5.98
C ASP A 2 -5.85 -14.42 -5.74
N ASN A 3 -7.07 -13.91 -5.53
CA ASN A 3 -7.33 -12.47 -5.34
C ASN A 3 -6.46 -11.84 -4.24
N ILE A 4 -6.11 -12.64 -3.22
CA ILE A 4 -5.23 -12.24 -2.13
C ILE A 4 -3.76 -12.06 -2.56
N HIS A 5 -3.31 -12.84 -3.53
CA HIS A 5 -1.95 -12.76 -4.09
C HIS A 5 -1.78 -11.46 -4.88
N GLU A 6 -2.79 -11.07 -5.66
CA GLU A 6 -2.75 -9.81 -6.43
C GLU A 6 -2.72 -8.57 -5.52
N ILE A 7 -3.51 -8.56 -4.46
CA ILE A 7 -3.52 -7.47 -3.48
C ILE A 7 -2.17 -7.39 -2.75
N ASN A 8 -1.59 -8.54 -2.36
CA ASN A 8 -0.25 -8.57 -1.77
C ASN A 8 0.81 -7.98 -2.70
N LEU A 9 0.78 -8.30 -4.00
CA LEU A 9 1.72 -7.72 -4.97
C LEU A 9 1.54 -6.20 -5.09
N LYS A 10 0.30 -5.71 -5.09
CA LYS A 10 0.01 -4.26 -5.12
C LYS A 10 0.52 -3.55 -3.87
N ILE A 11 0.32 -4.13 -2.68
CA ILE A 11 0.84 -3.62 -1.40
C ILE A 11 2.37 -3.52 -1.45
N GLN A 12 3.06 -4.57 -1.89
CA GLN A 12 4.52 -4.56 -1.98
C GLN A 12 5.05 -3.49 -2.94
N ARG A 13 4.40 -3.31 -4.10
CA ARG A 13 4.77 -2.26 -5.07
C ARG A 13 4.58 -0.86 -4.49
N LEU A 14 3.46 -0.61 -3.82
CA LEU A 14 3.18 0.69 -3.20
C LEU A 14 4.10 1.00 -2.04
N ARG A 15 4.45 0.01 -1.19
CA ARG A 15 5.48 0.20 -0.13
C ARG A 15 6.83 0.61 -0.70
N LYS A 16 7.28 -0.06 -1.76
CA LYS A 16 8.54 0.31 -2.45
C LYS A 16 8.48 1.74 -3.02
N LYS A 17 7.36 2.11 -3.64
CA LYS A 17 7.17 3.46 -4.17
C LYS A 17 7.16 4.51 -3.06
N LEU A 18 6.49 4.23 -1.94
CA LEU A 18 6.42 5.12 -0.79
C LEU A 18 7.80 5.38 -0.19
N HIS A 19 8.58 4.32 0.08
CA HIS A 19 9.94 4.46 0.61
C HIS A 19 10.83 5.25 -0.35
N LYS A 20 10.78 4.95 -1.66
CA LYS A 20 11.54 5.70 -2.65
C LYS A 20 11.19 7.20 -2.64
N LEU A 21 9.91 7.55 -2.52
CA LEU A 21 9.49 8.94 -2.46
C LEU A 21 9.90 9.63 -1.15
N ILE A 22 9.86 8.93 -0.02
CA ILE A 22 10.36 9.45 1.26
C ILE A 22 11.86 9.75 1.14
N ASP A 23 12.64 8.81 0.59
CA ASP A 23 14.08 8.96 0.37
C ASP A 23 14.39 10.11 -0.60
N GLU A 24 13.58 10.30 -1.65
CA GLU A 24 13.77 11.35 -2.65
C GLU A 24 13.31 12.74 -2.18
N LYS A 25 12.25 12.81 -1.37
CA LYS A 25 11.59 14.10 -1.06
C LYS A 25 12.05 14.72 0.25
N ASN A 26 12.68 14.00 1.18
CA ASN A 26 13.10 14.49 2.52
C ASN A 26 12.00 15.22 3.32
N ASP A 27 10.75 15.17 2.86
CA ASP A 27 9.59 15.84 3.44
C ASP A 27 8.41 14.87 3.42
N ASN A 28 8.12 14.31 4.59
CA ASN A 28 7.05 13.33 4.78
C ASN A 28 5.65 13.94 4.62
N LEU A 29 5.54 15.28 4.62
CA LEU A 29 4.29 15.99 4.38
C LEU A 29 4.07 16.29 2.89
N ASN A 30 4.94 15.77 2.01
CA ASN A 30 4.73 15.88 0.58
C ASN A 30 3.37 15.29 0.20
N PRO A 31 2.51 16.05 -0.52
CA PRO A 31 1.18 15.58 -0.92
C PRO A 31 1.20 14.24 -1.69
N GLU A 32 2.27 13.95 -2.42
CA GLU A 32 2.45 12.69 -3.14
C GLU A 32 2.71 11.51 -2.20
N ILE A 33 3.50 11.72 -1.14
CA ILE A 33 3.76 10.73 -0.08
C ILE A 33 2.47 10.45 0.69
N ILE A 34 1.73 11.50 1.07
CA ILE A 34 0.44 11.38 1.75
C ILE A 34 -0.53 10.56 0.90
N LYS A 35 -0.66 10.89 -0.39
CA LYS A 35 -1.56 10.17 -1.31
C LYS A 35 -1.21 8.69 -1.43
N ILE A 36 0.08 8.36 -1.54
CA ILE A 36 0.53 6.96 -1.66
C ILE A 36 0.34 6.21 -0.34
N SER A 37 0.54 6.86 0.80
CA SER A 37 0.24 6.29 2.12
C SER A 37 -1.25 5.93 2.23
N GLN A 38 -2.15 6.84 1.85
CA GLN A 38 -3.59 6.58 1.86
C GLN A 38 -3.99 5.43 0.92
N MET A 39 -3.39 5.35 -0.26
CA MET A 39 -3.63 4.23 -1.19
C MET A 39 -3.15 2.90 -0.61
N LEU A 40 -2.02 2.90 0.10
CA LEU A 40 -1.51 1.71 0.78
C LEU A 40 -2.46 1.26 1.90
N ASP A 41 -2.99 2.19 2.68
CA ASP A 41 -3.95 1.89 3.76
C ASP A 41 -5.24 1.27 3.23
N ILE A 42 -5.78 1.78 2.12
CA ILE A 42 -6.97 1.21 1.47
C ILE A 42 -6.73 -0.25 1.06
N LEU A 43 -5.59 -0.55 0.43
CA LEU A 43 -5.26 -1.91 0.01
C LEU A 43 -5.01 -2.85 1.19
N LEU A 44 -4.39 -2.36 2.27
CA LEU A 44 -4.23 -3.14 3.50
C LEU A 44 -5.58 -3.47 4.11
N ASN A 45 -6.52 -2.52 4.13
CA ASN A 45 -7.89 -2.77 4.60
C ASN A 45 -8.62 -3.83 3.75
N GLU A 46 -8.49 -3.78 2.42
CA GLU A 46 -9.03 -4.81 1.52
C GLU A 46 -8.39 -6.18 1.78
N TYR A 47 -7.08 -6.23 1.95
CA TYR A 47 -6.36 -7.45 2.31
C TYR A 47 -6.87 -8.07 3.61
N TYR A 48 -7.03 -7.25 4.66
CA TYR A 48 -7.53 -7.72 5.95
C TYR A 48 -8.99 -8.19 5.88
N LYS A 49 -9.85 -7.55 5.07
CA LYS A 49 -11.22 -8.01 4.84
C LYS A 49 -11.23 -9.40 4.20
N ILE A 50 -10.46 -9.60 3.13
CA ILE A 50 -10.39 -10.89 2.44
C ILE A 50 -9.81 -11.98 3.36
N GLN A 51 -8.80 -11.66 4.16
CA GLN A 51 -8.28 -12.59 5.16
C GLN A 51 -9.34 -13.00 6.19
N LYS A 52 -10.17 -12.03 6.63
CA LYS A 52 -11.24 -12.29 7.61
C LYS A 52 -12.36 -13.14 7.02
N GLU A 53 -12.68 -12.97 5.74
CA GLU A 53 -13.71 -13.77 5.04
C GLU A 53 -13.26 -15.21 4.72
N LYS A 54 -11.95 -15.45 4.63
CA LYS A 54 -11.38 -16.79 4.46
C LYS A 54 -11.25 -17.59 5.77
N LYS A 55 -11.56 -17.00 6.93
CA LYS A 55 -11.38 -17.58 8.26
C LYS A 55 -12.71 -18.06 8.84
#